data_AF-A0A918WE35-F1
#
_entry.id   AF-A0A918WE35-F1
#
_cell.length_a   1.000
_cell.length_b   1.000
_cell.length_c   1.000
_cell.angle_alpha   90.00
_cell.angle_beta   90.00
_cell.angle_gamma   90.00
#
_symmetry.space_group_name_H-M   'P 1'
#
loop_
_entity.id
_entity.type
_entity.pdbx_description
1 polymer ?
#
loop_
_entity_poly.entity_id
_entity_poly.type
_entity_poly.pdbx_seq_one_letter_code
_entity_poly.pdbx_strand_id
1 'polypeptide(L)'
;MVRTDVLQLVWVRDAAMSGSARQARTEARLTLSEIAELCEVDPSTVWRWEQGKRAPRGEAALRYARVLRALAYRDSREPAA
;
A
#
# COMPACT_ATOMS: atom_id res chain seq x y z
N MET A 1 -6.30 18.68 -3.11
CA MET A 1 -5.41 17.70 -3.75
C MET A 1 -4.19 18.45 -4.28
N VAL A 2 -3.03 18.20 -3.69
CA VAL A 2 -1.74 18.82 -4.03
C VAL A 2 -1.04 17.94 -5.09
N ARG A 3 -0.11 18.50 -5.89
CA ARG A 3 0.66 17.74 -6.90
C ARG A 3 1.29 16.46 -6.34
N THR A 4 1.75 16.50 -5.09
CA THR A 4 2.30 15.34 -4.37
C THR A 4 1.28 14.21 -4.25
N ASP A 5 0.01 14.51 -3.95
CA ASP A 5 -1.06 13.52 -3.80
C ASP A 5 -1.28 12.76 -5.12
N VAL A 6 -1.23 13.45 -6.25
CA VAL A 6 -1.39 12.82 -7.58
C VAL A 6 -0.29 11.79 -7.82
N LEU A 7 0.96 12.12 -7.48
CA LEU A 7 2.07 11.18 -7.62
C LEU A 7 1.94 9.99 -6.67
N GLN A 8 1.45 10.20 -5.45
CA GLN A 8 1.14 9.11 -4.51
C GLN A 8 0.06 8.18 -5.09
N LEU A 9 -0.99 8.75 -5.70
CA LEU A 9 -2.06 7.98 -6.34
C LEU A 9 -1.57 7.16 -7.52
N VAL A 10 -0.70 7.72 -8.37
CA VAL A 10 -0.10 6.98 -9.49
C VAL A 10 0.73 5.81 -8.95
N TRP A 11 1.63 6.10 -8.02
CA TRP A 11 2.53 5.09 -7.46
C TRP A 11 1.79 3.96 -6.74
N VAL A 12 0.81 4.27 -5.88
CA VAL A 12 0.09 3.24 -5.11
C VAL A 12 -0.79 2.36 -6.00
N ARG A 13 -1.32 2.91 -7.11
CA ARG A 13 -2.09 2.12 -8.08
C ARG A 13 -1.18 1.17 -8.85
N ASP A 14 0.00 1.66 -9.26
CA ASP A 14 1.01 0.83 -9.92
C ASP A 14 1.49 -0.29 -8.99
N ALA A 15 1.83 0.03 -7.75
CA ALA A 15 2.23 -0.96 -6.74
C ALA A 15 1.13 -2.00 -6.45
N ALA A 16 -0.14 -1.58 -6.40
CA ALA A 16 -1.26 -2.49 -6.21
C ALA A 16 -1.46 -3.42 -7.43
N MET A 17 -1.35 -2.88 -8.65
CA MET A 17 -1.56 -3.63 -9.89
C MET A 17 -0.41 -4.60 -10.23
N SER A 18 0.84 -4.21 -9.94
CA SER A 18 2.02 -5.04 -10.15
C SER A 18 2.16 -6.17 -9.10
N GLY A 19 1.40 -6.11 -8.01
CA GLY A 19 1.51 -7.04 -6.89
C GLY A 19 2.60 -6.69 -5.88
N SER A 20 3.43 -5.67 -6.14
CA SER A 20 4.48 -5.21 -5.23
C SER A 20 3.93 -4.74 -3.88
N ALA A 21 2.72 -4.19 -3.85
CA ALA A 21 2.05 -3.79 -2.61
C ALA A 21 1.76 -5.00 -1.70
N ARG A 22 1.29 -6.10 -2.27
CA ARG A 22 1.05 -7.35 -1.54
C ARG A 22 2.37 -7.93 -1.04
N GLN A 23 3.39 -7.93 -1.88
CA GLN A 23 4.72 -8.44 -1.53
C GLN A 23 5.28 -7.68 -0.31
N ALA A 24 5.33 -6.36 -0.37
CA ALA A 24 5.83 -5.52 0.71
C ALA A 24 5.06 -5.77 2.03
N ARG A 25 3.73 -5.92 1.96
CA ARG A 25 2.91 -6.27 3.12
C ARG A 25 3.29 -7.63 3.71
N THR A 26 3.43 -8.65 2.86
CA THR A 26 3.75 -10.02 3.32
C THR A 26 5.17 -10.14 3.89
N GLU A 27 6.15 -9.45 3.30
CA GLU A 27 7.53 -9.40 3.80
C GLU A 27 7.58 -8.69 5.16
N ALA A 28 6.75 -7.66 5.34
CA ALA A 28 6.56 -7.01 6.63
C ALA A 28 5.74 -7.84 7.64
N ARG A 29 5.27 -9.03 7.27
CA ARG A 29 4.41 -9.93 8.08
C ARG A 29 3.10 -9.28 8.54
N LEU A 30 2.59 -8.32 7.76
CA LEU A 30 1.33 -7.64 8.06
C LEU A 30 0.15 -8.38 7.43
N THR A 31 -0.93 -8.50 8.21
CA THR A 31 -2.21 -9.01 7.77
C THR A 31 -2.96 -7.99 6.92
N LEU A 32 -4.00 -8.45 6.20
CA LEU A 32 -4.89 -7.54 5.49
C LEU A 32 -5.64 -6.61 6.44
N SER A 33 -5.99 -7.10 7.65
CA SER A 33 -6.74 -6.32 8.64
C SER A 33 -5.91 -5.16 9.20
N GLU A 34 -4.63 -5.38 9.51
CA GLU A 34 -3.74 -4.31 9.98
C GLU A 34 -3.56 -3.21 8.94
N ILE A 35 -3.40 -3.57 7.66
CA ILE A 35 -3.36 -2.57 6.58
C ILE A 35 -4.69 -1.85 6.42
N ALA A 36 -5.80 -2.58 6.53
CA ALA A 36 -7.14 -2.03 6.37
C ALA A 36 -7.47 -1.01 7.48
N GLU A 37 -7.08 -1.30 8.72
CA GLU A 37 -7.19 -0.39 9.86
C GLU A 37 -6.40 0.91 9.62
N LEU A 38 -5.14 0.81 9.20
CA LEU A 38 -4.32 1.98 8.85
C LEU A 38 -4.87 2.81 7.69
N CYS A 39 -5.65 2.17 6.80
CA CYS A 39 -6.26 2.82 5.64
C CYS A 39 -7.71 3.27 5.88
N GLU A 40 -8.28 2.95 7.04
CA GLU A 40 -9.69 3.16 7.40
C GLU A 40 -10.66 2.53 6.37
N VAL A 41 -10.40 1.28 5.99
CA VAL A 41 -11.23 0.50 5.06
C VAL A 41 -11.50 -0.91 5.58
N ASP A 42 -12.41 -1.62 4.93
CA ASP A 42 -12.64 -3.05 5.20
C ASP A 42 -11.49 -3.93 4.63
N PRO A 43 -11.09 -5.03 5.28
CA PRO A 43 -10.04 -5.93 4.79
C PRO A 43 -10.28 -6.47 3.38
N SER A 44 -11.54 -6.69 2.97
CA SER A 44 -11.89 -7.08 1.60
C SER A 44 -11.56 -6.01 0.56
N THR A 45 -11.49 -4.74 0.98
CA THR A 45 -11.10 -3.63 0.11
C THR A 45 -9.61 -3.71 -0.22
N VAL A 46 -8.76 -3.92 0.80
CA VAL A 46 -7.32 -4.14 0.61
C VAL A 46 -7.07 -5.37 -0.25
N TRP A 47 -7.78 -6.48 0.03
CA TRP A 47 -7.69 -7.69 -0.78
C TRP A 47 -8.02 -7.41 -2.26
N ARG A 48 -9.11 -6.69 -2.56
CA ARG A 48 -9.45 -6.35 -3.96
C ARG A 48 -8.39 -5.46 -4.62
N TRP A 49 -7.72 -4.59 -3.88
CA TRP A 49 -6.62 -3.79 -4.40
C TRP A 49 -5.42 -4.66 -4.75
N GLU A 50 -4.98 -5.51 -3.83
CA GLU A 50 -3.82 -6.39 -4.02
C GLU A 50 -4.03 -7.50 -5.05
N GLN A 51 -5.29 -7.86 -5.34
CA GLN A 51 -5.64 -8.77 -6.42
C GLN A 51 -5.85 -8.05 -7.77
N GLY A 52 -5.62 -6.74 -7.85
CA GLY A 52 -5.86 -5.93 -9.05
C GLY A 52 -7.33 -5.83 -9.45
N LYS A 53 -8.28 -6.29 -8.61
CA LYS A 53 -9.73 -6.27 -8.90
C LYS A 53 -10.30 -4.86 -8.84
N ARG A 54 -9.70 -3.98 -8.04
CA ARG A 54 -10.05 -2.54 -7.96
C ARG A 54 -8.80 -1.71 -7.75
N ALA A 55 -8.75 -0.53 -8.36
CA ALA A 55 -7.72 0.45 -8.07
C ALA A 55 -8.04 1.22 -6.77
N PRO A 56 -7.05 1.48 -5.88
CA PRO A 56 -7.22 2.37 -4.74
C PRO A 56 -7.53 3.81 -5.19
N ARG A 57 -8.44 4.48 -4.47
CA ARG A 57 -8.89 5.86 -4.75
C ARG A 57 -9.04 6.69 -3.47
N GLY A 58 -9.10 8.02 -3.63
CA GLY A 58 -9.38 8.97 -2.55
C GLY A 58 -8.34 8.96 -1.43
N GLU A 59 -8.76 9.34 -0.22
CA GLU A 59 -7.86 9.42 0.95
C GLU A 59 -7.32 8.05 1.36
N ALA A 60 -8.14 6.99 1.24
CA ALA A 60 -7.70 5.63 1.57
C ALA A 60 -6.52 5.16 0.70
N ALA A 61 -6.46 5.59 -0.56
CA ALA A 61 -5.30 5.35 -1.42
C ALA A 61 -4.04 6.09 -0.96
N LEU A 62 -4.21 7.32 -0.47
CA LEU A 62 -3.09 8.10 0.05
C LEU A 62 -2.57 7.50 1.36
N ARG A 63 -3.45 7.05 2.26
CA ARG A 63 -3.05 6.28 3.46
C ARG A 63 -2.29 5.03 3.06
N TYR A 64 -2.82 4.27 2.10
CA TYR A 64 -2.15 3.06 1.61
C TYR A 64 -0.77 3.37 1.01
N ALA A 65 -0.65 4.46 0.24
CA ALA A 65 0.62 4.90 -0.32
C ALA A 65 1.67 5.21 0.78
N ARG A 66 1.25 5.90 1.84
CA ARG A 66 2.11 6.24 2.99
C ARG A 66 2.60 4.97 3.70
N VAL A 67 1.72 4.01 3.95
CA VAL A 67 2.07 2.73 4.59
C VAL A 67 3.09 1.97 3.76
N LEU A 68 2.84 1.76 2.46
CA LEU A 68 3.75 1.01 1.60
C LEU A 68 5.11 1.69 1.45
N ARG A 69 5.17 3.03 1.41
CA ARG A 69 6.46 3.74 1.40
C ARG A 69 7.24 3.56 2.69
N ALA A 70 6.56 3.56 3.83
CA ALA A 70 7.22 3.29 5.12
C ALA A 70 7.80 1.88 5.15
N LEU A 71 7.10 0.89 4.60
CA LEU A 71 7.60 -0.48 4.46
C LEU A 71 8.80 -0.57 3.50
N ALA A 72 8.73 0.08 2.33
CA ALA A 72 9.82 0.09 1.36
C ALA A 72 11.10 0.78 1.90
N TYR A 73 10.93 1.83 2.70
CA TYR A 73 12.06 2.52 3.33
C TYR A 73 12.71 1.67 4.43
N ARG A 74 11.93 0.85 5.15
CA ARG A 74 12.47 -0.10 6.13
C ARG A 74 13.40 -1.11 5.45
N ASP A 75 12.97 -1.70 4.34
CA ASP A 75 13.75 -2.69 3.59
C ASP A 75 15.09 -2.09 3.09
N SER A 76 15.07 -0.82 2.68
CA SER A 76 16.28 -0.10 2.27
C SER A 76 17.26 0.23 3.41
N ARG A 77 16.84 0.11 4.69
CA ARG A 77 17.62 0.45 5.88
C ARG A 77 18.14 -0.76 6.66
N GLU A 78 17.81 -1.98 6.23
CA GLU A 78 18.24 -3.22 6.86
C GLU A 78 19.44 -3.80 6.05
N PRO A 79 20.70 -3.37 6.28
CA PRO A 79 21.84 -4.14 5.81
C PRO A 79 21.97 -5.41 6.67
N ALA A 80 22.29 -6.50 5.96
CA ALA A 80 22.58 -7.85 6.46
C ALA A 80 23.12 -7.90 7.91
N ALA A 81 22.40 -8.65 8.75
CA ALA A 81 22.96 -9.33 9.91
C ALA A 81 23.47 -10.72 9.50
#